data_AF-A0A952HLN2-F1
#
_entry.id   AF-A0A952HLN2-F1
#
_cell.length_a   1.000
_cell.length_b   1.000
_cell.length_c   1.000
_cell.angle_alpha   90.00
_cell.angle_beta   90.00
_cell.angle_gamma   90.00
#
_symmetry.space_group_name_H-M   'P 1'
#
loop_
_entity.id
_entity.type
_entity.pdbx_description
1 polymer ?
#
loop_
_entity_poly.entity_id
_entity_poly.type
_entity_poly.pdbx_seq_one_letter_code
_entity_poly.pdbx_strand_id
1 'polypeptide(L)'
;VDTVMRSKSGDPLLKVADKQILKEKIIPLAVLITPNIPEAESLIGFKIKSLEDVEKACKKLYLDGANAVLLKGGHGEGDKVIDVFYDGSRFEYLISERINTKNTHGTGCTLSAAISSYLAKGYSLLDAVKNAKDYVHNAIKHSLDIGHGHGPLNHMWQFYKDF
;
A
#
# COMPACT_ATOMS: atom_id res chain seq x y z
N VAL A 1 4.52 0.10 -8.57
CA VAL A 1 5.09 -1.21 -8.19
C VAL A 1 4.66 -1.54 -6.78
N ASP A 2 3.96 -2.66 -6.58
CA ASP A 2 3.69 -3.19 -5.23
C ASP A 2 4.89 -4.00 -4.76
N THR A 3 5.49 -3.62 -3.64
CA THR A 3 6.78 -4.16 -3.17
C THR A 3 6.58 -5.42 -2.34
N VAL A 4 5.82 -6.38 -2.87
CA VAL A 4 5.48 -7.62 -2.17
C VAL A 4 6.77 -8.39 -1.84
N MET A 5 7.13 -8.44 -0.56
CA MET A 5 8.32 -9.18 -0.09
C MET A 5 7.99 -10.33 0.86
N ARG A 6 6.78 -10.34 1.42
CA ARG A 6 6.31 -11.38 2.34
C ARG A 6 4.89 -11.80 1.99
N SER A 7 4.59 -13.07 2.25
CA SER A 7 3.23 -13.58 2.17
C SER A 7 2.38 -13.02 3.32
N LYS A 8 1.06 -13.11 3.20
CA LYS A 8 0.15 -12.82 4.32
C LYS A 8 0.40 -13.70 5.55
N SER A 9 0.97 -14.89 5.35
CA SER A 9 1.37 -15.82 6.42
C SER A 9 2.73 -15.47 7.03
N GLY A 10 3.41 -14.46 6.50
CA GLY A 10 4.70 -13.97 6.99
C GLY A 10 5.91 -14.56 6.28
N ASP A 11 5.74 -15.51 5.36
CA ASP A 11 6.88 -16.16 4.68
C ASP A 11 7.60 -15.18 3.76
N PRO A 12 8.94 -15.13 3.77
CA PRO A 12 9.70 -14.33 2.80
C PRO A 12 9.44 -14.86 1.38
N LEU A 13 8.95 -14.00 0.50
CA LEU A 13 8.70 -14.32 -0.91
C LEU A 13 9.91 -14.01 -1.81
N LEU A 14 10.79 -13.12 -1.35
CA LEU A 14 12.01 -12.73 -2.06
C LEU A 14 13.24 -13.23 -1.32
N LYS A 15 14.17 -13.86 -2.05
CA LYS A 15 15.51 -14.11 -1.54
C LYS A 15 16.27 -12.79 -1.43
N VAL A 16 17.36 -12.78 -0.66
CA VAL A 16 18.17 -11.56 -0.47
C VAL A 16 18.67 -10.99 -1.80
N ALA A 17 19.08 -11.83 -2.74
CA ALA A 17 19.51 -11.41 -4.07
C ALA A 17 18.38 -10.69 -4.86
N ASP A 18 17.14 -11.18 -4.74
CA ASP A 18 15.99 -10.61 -5.43
C ASP A 18 15.62 -9.21 -4.87
N LYS A 19 15.89 -8.97 -3.58
CA LYS A 19 15.72 -7.65 -2.96
C LYS A 19 16.67 -6.61 -3.54
N GLN A 20 17.91 -7.00 -3.83
CA GLN A 20 18.89 -6.08 -4.42
C GLN A 20 18.46 -5.68 -5.85
N ILE A 21 18.01 -6.65 -6.65
CA ILE A 21 17.47 -6.40 -7.99
C ILE A 21 16.27 -5.45 -7.92
N LEU A 22 15.34 -5.66 -6.98
CA LEU A 22 14.21 -4.76 -6.79
C LEU A 22 14.66 -3.33 -6.53
N LYS A 23 15.64 -3.13 -5.64
CA LYS A 23 16.17 -1.82 -5.27
C LYS A 23 16.93 -1.13 -6.40
N GLU A 24 17.80 -1.85 -7.10
CA GLU A 24 18.68 -1.26 -8.10
C GLU A 24 18.04 -1.12 -9.47
N LYS A 25 17.11 -2.02 -9.84
CA LYS A 25 16.59 -2.12 -11.21
C LYS A 25 15.12 -1.80 -11.36
N ILE A 26 14.30 -2.06 -10.34
CA ILE A 26 12.83 -1.95 -10.46
C ILE A 26 12.31 -0.68 -9.81
N ILE A 27 12.69 -0.39 -8.56
CA ILE A 27 12.25 0.80 -7.82
C ILE A 27 12.57 2.10 -8.59
N PRO A 28 13.76 2.28 -9.21
CA PRO A 28 14.08 3.48 -9.95
C PRO A 28 13.19 3.74 -11.17
N LEU A 29 12.60 2.68 -11.74
CA LEU A 29 11.70 2.77 -12.89
C LEU A 29 10.23 2.99 -12.47
N ALA A 30 9.91 2.83 -11.19
CA ALA A 30 8.54 2.90 -10.71
C ALA A 30 8.11 4.37 -10.56
N VAL A 31 6.97 4.73 -11.18
CA VAL A 31 6.30 6.02 -10.93
C VAL A 31 5.90 6.15 -9.45
N LEU A 32 5.50 5.05 -8.83
CA LEU A 32 5.12 4.95 -7.43
C LEU A 32 5.48 3.57 -6.90
N ILE A 33 6.03 3.50 -5.69
CA ILE A 33 6.12 2.26 -4.91
C ILE A 33 5.10 2.28 -3.76
N THR A 34 4.55 1.11 -3.41
CA THR A 34 3.49 1.00 -2.40
C THR A 34 3.86 0.06 -1.24
N PRO A 35 4.98 0.24 -0.52
CA PRO A 35 5.36 -0.64 0.57
C PRO A 35 4.43 -0.54 1.78
N ASN A 36 4.19 -1.65 2.48
CA ASN A 36 3.73 -1.61 3.87
C ASN A 36 4.92 -1.37 4.83
N ILE A 37 4.66 -1.18 6.14
CA ILE A 37 5.73 -0.97 7.14
C ILE A 37 6.81 -2.06 7.08
N PRO A 38 6.51 -3.37 7.20
CA PRO A 38 7.56 -4.41 7.16
C PRO A 38 8.40 -4.41 5.87
N GLU A 39 7.78 -4.15 4.72
CA GLU A 39 8.47 -4.02 3.43
C GLU A 39 9.38 -2.78 3.41
N ALA A 40 8.88 -1.64 3.88
CA ALA A 40 9.64 -0.39 3.99
C ALA A 40 10.84 -0.57 4.92
N GLU A 41 10.66 -1.15 6.11
CA GLU A 41 11.75 -1.46 7.05
C GLU A 41 12.81 -2.36 6.41
N SER A 42 12.39 -3.37 5.64
CA SER A 42 13.31 -4.26 4.92
C SER A 42 14.09 -3.53 3.82
N LEU A 43 13.54 -2.45 3.25
CA LEU A 43 14.19 -1.65 2.23
C LEU A 43 15.15 -0.61 2.83
N ILE A 44 14.75 0.08 3.90
CA ILE A 44 15.53 1.19 4.47
C ILE A 44 16.54 0.76 5.54
N GLY A 45 16.37 -0.42 6.13
CA GLY A 45 17.28 -0.98 7.12
C GLY A 45 17.12 -0.45 8.54
N PHE A 46 16.06 0.32 8.83
CA PHE A 46 15.72 0.78 10.18
C PHE A 46 14.25 0.53 10.50
N LYS A 47 13.91 0.59 11.80
CA LYS A 47 12.56 0.35 12.31
C LYS A 47 11.71 1.60 12.26
N ILE A 48 10.43 1.44 11.91
CA ILE A 48 9.45 2.51 11.83
C ILE A 48 8.52 2.38 13.04
N LYS A 49 8.63 3.31 14.00
CA LYS A 49 7.85 3.25 15.24
C LYS A 49 6.93 4.45 15.46
N SER A 50 7.08 5.51 14.68
CA SER A 50 6.27 6.71 14.76
C SER A 50 5.95 7.29 13.38
N LEU A 51 5.12 8.33 13.34
CA LEU A 51 4.81 9.03 12.09
C LEU A 51 6.05 9.74 11.53
N GLU A 52 6.91 10.28 12.39
CA GLU A 52 8.18 10.90 11.99
C GLU A 52 9.11 9.87 11.33
N ASP A 53 9.11 8.62 11.81
CA ASP A 53 9.89 7.55 11.18
C ASP A 53 9.30 7.15 9.82
N VAL A 54 7.98 7.20 9.65
CA VAL A 54 7.32 6.99 8.36
C VAL A 54 7.77 8.05 7.35
N GLU A 55 7.82 9.32 7.75
CA GLU A 55 8.32 10.40 6.89
C GLU A 55 9.80 10.22 6.52
N LYS A 56 10.65 9.87 7.50
CA LYS A 56 12.07 9.54 7.25
C LYS A 56 12.19 8.37 6.28
N ALA A 57 11.37 7.34 6.44
CA ALA A 57 11.36 6.17 5.56
C ALA A 57 10.99 6.56 4.13
N CYS A 58 9.94 7.37 3.95
CA CYS A 58 9.53 7.86 2.63
C CYS A 58 10.62 8.69 1.96
N LYS A 59 11.26 9.60 2.69
CA LYS A 59 12.41 10.38 2.20
C LYS A 59 13.58 9.49 1.80
N LYS A 60 13.91 8.49 2.63
CA LYS A 60 15.01 7.55 2.33
C LYS A 60 14.71 6.74 1.08
N LEU A 61 13.51 6.19 0.95
CA LEU A 61 13.09 5.43 -0.23
C LEU A 61 13.11 6.27 -1.51
N TYR A 62 12.71 7.54 -1.42
CA TYR A 62 12.81 8.50 -2.53
C TYR A 62 14.28 8.76 -2.92
N LEU A 63 15.14 9.04 -1.93
CA LEU A 63 16.59 9.22 -2.15
C LEU A 63 17.28 7.96 -2.70
N ASP A 64 16.74 6.77 -2.40
CA ASP A 64 17.20 5.49 -2.93
C ASP A 64 16.70 5.19 -4.36
N GLY A 65 16.00 6.14 -4.97
CA GLY A 65 15.63 6.12 -6.39
C GLY A 65 14.13 6.00 -6.67
N ALA A 66 13.26 5.84 -5.67
CA ALA A 66 11.82 5.85 -5.93
C ALA A 66 11.35 7.23 -6.40
N ASN A 67 10.54 7.30 -7.46
CA ASN A 67 9.99 8.58 -7.94
C ASN A 67 8.84 9.10 -7.06
N ALA A 68 8.13 8.21 -6.37
CA ALA A 68 7.16 8.53 -5.34
C ALA A 68 6.94 7.31 -4.45
N VAL A 69 6.45 7.54 -3.23
CA VAL A 69 6.22 6.51 -2.21
C VAL A 69 4.82 6.65 -1.65
N LEU A 70 4.07 5.55 -1.57
CA LEU A 70 2.87 5.41 -0.75
C LEU A 70 3.15 4.36 0.32
N LEU A 71 3.52 4.79 1.52
CA LEU A 71 3.79 3.91 2.63
C LEU A 71 2.47 3.56 3.33
N LYS A 72 2.06 2.30 3.18
CA LYS A 72 0.78 1.76 3.65
C LYS A 72 0.87 1.34 5.12
N GLY A 73 -0.21 1.59 5.86
CA GLY A 73 -0.35 1.17 7.25
C GLY A 73 0.63 1.85 8.18
N GLY A 74 0.87 3.15 7.99
CA GLY A 74 1.61 4.02 8.92
C GLY A 74 1.04 4.03 10.33
N HIS A 75 1.55 4.92 11.19
CA HIS A 75 1.19 4.95 12.61
C HIS A 75 -0.30 5.32 12.80
N GLY A 76 -1.14 4.31 13.06
CA GLY A 76 -2.57 4.46 13.28
C GLY A 76 -3.03 3.51 14.37
N GLU A 77 -3.12 4.02 15.59
CA GLU A 77 -3.74 3.32 16.72
C GLU A 77 -5.26 3.46 16.66
N GLY A 78 -5.98 2.48 17.24
CA GLY A 78 -7.43 2.50 17.33
C GLY A 78 -8.13 2.47 15.96
N ASP A 79 -9.15 3.32 15.81
CA ASP A 79 -10.13 3.25 14.72
C ASP A 79 -9.67 3.92 13.41
N LYS A 80 -8.41 4.31 13.30
CA LYS A 80 -7.86 4.99 12.11
C LYS A 80 -6.68 4.25 11.52
N VAL A 81 -6.56 4.34 10.20
CA VAL A 81 -5.42 3.89 9.40
C VAL A 81 -4.87 5.08 8.63
N ILE A 82 -3.58 5.33 8.76
CA ILE A 82 -2.88 6.43 8.09
C ILE A 82 -1.92 5.82 7.06
N ASP A 83 -2.13 6.14 5.78
CA ASP A 83 -1.12 5.90 4.75
C ASP A 83 -0.45 7.24 4.41
N VAL A 84 0.85 7.22 4.11
CA VAL A 84 1.59 8.45 3.81
C VAL A 84 2.10 8.41 2.38
N PHE A 85 1.71 9.39 1.58
CA PHE A 85 2.21 9.62 0.24
C PHE A 85 3.32 10.69 0.26
N TYR A 86 4.37 10.47 -0.52
CA TYR A 86 5.47 11.40 -0.70
C TYR A 86 5.96 11.38 -2.15
N ASP A 87 6.06 12.54 -2.78
CA ASP A 87 6.48 12.71 -4.18
C ASP A 87 7.87 13.38 -4.33
N GLY A 88 8.61 13.51 -3.23
CA GLY A 88 9.89 14.24 -3.22
C GLY A 88 9.77 15.70 -2.82
N SER A 89 8.55 16.27 -2.81
CA SER A 89 8.30 17.67 -2.46
C SER A 89 7.42 17.83 -1.22
N ARG A 90 6.34 17.05 -1.14
CA ARG A 90 5.33 17.18 -0.07
C ARG A 90 4.85 15.84 0.44
N PHE A 91 4.39 15.85 1.68
CA PHE A 91 3.67 14.74 2.27
C PHE A 91 2.17 14.94 2.13
N GLU A 92 1.46 13.86 1.87
CA GLU A 92 0.01 13.77 2.01
C GLU A 92 -0.33 12.62 2.97
N TYR A 93 -1.13 12.90 3.99
CA TYR A 93 -1.61 11.92 4.94
C TYR A 93 -3.01 11.48 4.56
N LEU A 94 -3.14 10.22 4.18
CA LEU A 94 -4.39 9.63 3.73
C LEU A 94 -5.00 8.84 4.89
N ILE A 95 -5.98 9.43 5.56
CA ILE A 95 -6.61 8.87 6.75
C ILE A 95 -7.91 8.18 6.35
N SER A 96 -8.12 6.96 6.85
CA SER A 96 -9.38 6.22 6.70
C SER A 96 -9.77 5.53 8.00
N GLU A 97 -11.05 5.25 8.17
CA GLU A 97 -11.53 4.42 9.28
C GLU A 97 -10.97 2.99 9.17
N ARG A 98 -10.66 2.39 10.31
CA ARG A 98 -10.28 0.99 10.41
C ARG A 98 -11.54 0.14 10.32
N ILE A 99 -11.60 -0.74 9.33
CA ILE A 99 -12.69 -1.70 9.19
C ILE A 99 -12.31 -2.96 9.95
N ASN A 100 -13.10 -3.34 10.95
CA ASN A 100 -12.88 -4.56 11.71
C ASN A 100 -13.39 -5.79 10.93
N THR A 101 -12.53 -6.36 10.09
CA THR A 101 -12.83 -7.57 9.31
C THR A 101 -11.60 -8.44 9.10
N LYS A 102 -11.81 -9.77 9.00
CA LYS A 102 -10.79 -10.73 8.58
C LYS A 102 -10.56 -10.72 7.05
N ASN A 103 -11.48 -10.10 6.30
CA ASN A 103 -11.53 -10.16 4.84
C ASN A 103 -10.69 -9.05 4.18
N THR A 104 -9.37 -9.20 4.29
CA THR A 104 -8.39 -8.24 3.75
C THR A 104 -7.50 -8.88 2.69
N HIS A 105 -7.83 -10.08 2.20
CA HIS A 105 -7.00 -10.76 1.21
C HIS A 105 -7.00 -10.00 -0.11
N GLY A 106 -5.80 -9.70 -0.62
CA GLY A 106 -5.64 -8.94 -1.86
C GLY A 106 -5.71 -7.41 -1.71
N THR A 107 -5.71 -6.84 -0.49
CA THR A 107 -5.74 -5.37 -0.30
C THR A 107 -4.62 -4.65 -1.04
N GLY A 108 -3.37 -5.12 -0.93
CA GLY A 108 -2.21 -4.52 -1.60
C GLY A 108 -2.30 -4.60 -3.13
N CYS A 109 -2.60 -5.80 -3.65
CA CYS A 109 -2.78 -6.02 -5.09
C CYS A 109 -3.91 -5.17 -5.66
N THR A 110 -5.02 -5.06 -4.93
CA THR A 110 -6.18 -4.28 -5.38
C THR A 110 -5.87 -2.80 -5.35
N LEU A 111 -5.16 -2.31 -4.33
CA LEU A 111 -4.72 -0.92 -4.26
C LEU A 111 -3.82 -0.57 -5.44
N SER A 112 -2.77 -1.35 -5.68
CA SER A 112 -1.82 -1.08 -6.78
C SER A 112 -2.49 -1.21 -8.17
N ALA A 113 -3.42 -2.15 -8.34
CA ALA A 113 -4.22 -2.27 -9.56
C ALA A 113 -5.16 -1.08 -9.76
N ALA A 114 -5.84 -0.61 -8.71
CA ALA A 114 -6.72 0.54 -8.76
C ALA A 114 -5.95 1.84 -9.07
N ILE A 115 -4.79 2.05 -8.43
CA ILE A 115 -3.90 3.20 -8.75
C ILE A 115 -3.52 3.17 -10.23
N SER A 116 -3.05 2.02 -10.71
CA SER A 116 -2.65 1.86 -12.12
C SER A 116 -3.81 2.15 -13.08
N SER A 117 -5.03 1.75 -12.72
CA SER A 117 -6.24 2.01 -13.50
C SER A 117 -6.60 3.49 -13.54
N TYR A 118 -6.52 4.22 -12.42
CA TYR A 118 -6.78 5.66 -12.40
C TYR A 118 -5.71 6.45 -13.15
N LEU A 119 -4.43 6.05 -13.04
CA LEU A 119 -3.36 6.64 -13.86
C LEU A 119 -3.62 6.45 -15.36
N ALA A 120 -4.03 5.25 -15.78
CA ALA A 120 -4.39 4.97 -17.17
C ALA A 120 -5.58 5.80 -17.67
N LYS A 121 -6.46 6.24 -16.76
CA LYS A 121 -7.57 7.16 -17.04
C LYS A 121 -7.15 8.65 -17.09
N GLY A 122 -5.88 8.95 -16.91
CA GLY A 122 -5.34 10.32 -17.00
C GLY A 122 -5.39 11.13 -15.71
N TYR A 123 -5.65 10.48 -14.56
CA TYR A 123 -5.62 11.18 -13.26
C TYR A 123 -4.18 11.54 -12.87
N SER A 124 -4.03 12.60 -12.08
CA SER A 124 -2.75 12.90 -11.43
C SER A 124 -2.37 11.75 -10.48
N LEU A 125 -1.08 11.60 -10.19
CA LEU A 125 -0.62 10.51 -9.31
C LEU A 125 -1.29 10.54 -7.94
N LEU A 126 -1.39 11.74 -7.34
CA LEU A 126 -2.02 11.89 -6.03
C LEU A 126 -3.52 11.59 -6.08
N ASP A 127 -4.23 12.04 -7.11
CA ASP A 127 -5.66 11.76 -7.26
C ASP A 127 -5.90 10.27 -7.53
N ALA A 128 -5.05 9.63 -8.32
CA ALA A 128 -5.10 8.18 -8.55
C ALA A 128 -4.93 7.40 -7.23
N VAL A 129 -4.00 7.83 -6.38
CA VAL A 129 -3.79 7.25 -5.04
C VAL A 129 -5.01 7.45 -4.15
N LYS A 130 -5.55 8.67 -4.06
CA LYS A 130 -6.73 8.98 -3.24
C LYS A 130 -7.95 8.15 -3.67
N ASN A 131 -8.26 8.18 -4.96
CA ASN A 131 -9.40 7.43 -5.51
C ASN A 131 -9.23 5.90 -5.35
N ALA A 132 -8.01 5.39 -5.47
CA ALA A 132 -7.74 3.97 -5.24
C ALA A 132 -7.88 3.57 -3.77
N LYS A 133 -7.43 4.42 -2.84
CA LYS A 133 -7.62 4.19 -1.41
C LYS A 133 -9.10 4.14 -1.05
N ASP A 134 -9.89 5.09 -1.55
CA ASP A 134 -11.34 5.12 -1.33
C ASP A 134 -12.02 3.88 -1.92
N TYR A 135 -11.61 3.46 -3.12
CA TYR A 135 -12.10 2.23 -3.74
C TYR A 135 -11.81 0.99 -2.89
N VAL A 136 -10.58 0.84 -2.40
CA VAL A 136 -10.18 -0.32 -1.58
C VAL A 136 -10.86 -0.30 -0.22
N HIS A 137 -11.01 0.87 0.40
CA HIS A 137 -11.71 1.00 1.68
C HIS A 137 -13.16 0.48 1.55
N ASN A 138 -13.88 0.89 0.51
CA ASN A 138 -15.23 0.40 0.27
C ASN A 138 -15.28 -1.08 -0.14
N ALA A 139 -14.30 -1.57 -0.90
CA ALA A 139 -14.19 -2.99 -1.23
C ALA A 139 -14.00 -3.88 0.02
N ILE A 140 -13.29 -3.39 1.04
CA ILE A 140 -13.14 -4.07 2.33
C ILE A 140 -14.44 -3.94 3.15
N LYS A 141 -15.06 -2.75 3.15
CA LYS A 141 -16.30 -2.48 3.89
C LYS A 141 -17.45 -3.39 3.44
N HIS A 142 -17.54 -3.65 2.14
CA HIS A 142 -18.53 -4.54 1.53
C HIS A 142 -17.97 -5.95 1.25
N SER A 143 -16.91 -6.36 1.96
CA SER A 143 -16.28 -7.66 1.75
C SER A 143 -17.24 -8.83 1.97
N LEU A 144 -16.96 -9.94 1.27
CA LEU A 144 -17.79 -11.15 1.32
C LEU A 144 -17.16 -12.16 2.28
N ASP A 145 -17.97 -12.76 3.17
CA ASP A 145 -17.51 -13.82 4.06
C ASP A 145 -17.47 -15.17 3.32
N ILE A 146 -16.43 -15.37 2.52
CA ILE A 146 -16.23 -16.56 1.69
C ILE A 146 -15.11 -17.42 2.29
N GLY A 147 -15.43 -18.67 2.60
CA GLY A 147 -14.50 -19.66 3.14
C GLY A 147 -14.23 -19.49 4.64
N HIS A 148 -13.28 -20.29 5.18
CA HIS A 148 -13.00 -20.35 6.62
C HIS A 148 -11.78 -19.55 7.06
N GLY A 149 -11.05 -18.92 6.12
CA GLY A 149 -9.80 -18.19 6.39
C GLY A 149 -9.95 -16.66 6.29
N HIS A 150 -8.88 -16.01 5.84
CA HIS A 150 -8.91 -14.59 5.48
C HIS A 150 -9.62 -14.41 4.14
N GLY A 151 -10.85 -13.89 4.16
CA GLY A 151 -11.65 -13.72 2.95
C GLY A 151 -11.15 -12.59 2.03
N PRO A 152 -11.69 -12.55 0.80
CA PRO A 152 -11.39 -11.51 -0.18
C PRO A 152 -12.14 -10.21 0.10
N LEU A 153 -11.67 -9.13 -0.51
CA LEU A 153 -12.45 -7.90 -0.68
C LEU A 153 -13.57 -8.13 -1.72
N ASN A 154 -14.59 -7.27 -1.73
CA ASN A 154 -15.57 -7.22 -2.80
C ASN A 154 -15.16 -6.19 -3.86
N HIS A 155 -14.53 -6.63 -4.95
CA HIS A 155 -14.14 -5.76 -6.07
C HIS A 155 -15.35 -5.18 -6.81
N MET A 156 -16.53 -5.79 -6.68
CA MET A 156 -17.76 -5.39 -7.37
C MET A 156 -18.67 -4.53 -6.49
N TRP A 157 -18.16 -4.00 -5.37
CA TRP A 157 -18.96 -3.25 -4.38
C TRP A 157 -19.74 -2.07 -4.97
N GLN A 158 -19.30 -1.47 -6.09
CA GLN A 158 -20.05 -0.38 -6.72
C GLN A 158 -21.34 -0.85 -7.38
N PHE A 159 -21.40 -2.12 -7.80
CA PHE A 159 -22.54 -2.72 -8.46
C PHE A 159 -23.37 -3.58 -7.50
N TYR A 160 -22.71 -4.22 -6.54
CA TYR A 160 -23.32 -5.15 -5.60
C TYR A 160 -22.79 -4.91 -4.18
N LYS A 161 -23.51 -4.09 -3.42
CA LYS A 161 -23.14 -3.69 -2.04
C LYS A 161 -23.59 -4.68 -0.97
N ASP A 162 -24.69 -5.38 -1.23
CA ASP A 162 -25.48 -6.13 -0.25
C ASP A 162 -25.74 -7.57 -0.73
N PHE A 163 -24.68 -8.36 -0.88
CA PHE A 163 -24.81 -9.82 -1.01
C PHE A 163 -24.93 -10.49 0.35
#